data_AF-A0A949YDW6-F1
#
_entry.id   AF-A0A949YDW6-F1
#
_cell.length_a   1.000
_cell.length_b   1.000
_cell.length_c   1.000
_cell.angle_alpha   90.00
_cell.angle_beta   90.00
_cell.angle_gamma   90.00
#
_symmetry.space_group_name_H-M   'P 1'
#
loop_
_entity.id
_entity.type
_entity.pdbx_description
1 polymer ?
#
loop_
_entity_poly.entity_id
_entity_poly.type
_entity_poly.pdbx_seq_one_letter_code
_entity_poly.pdbx_strand_id
1 'polypeptide(L)'
;MYESIISACQVMDTLGLPRAVADFGSDRFIFANSAFLRVAGLKDEMLRTLPLSEVVKMHVGSLAWNTGQLIPISVESYDQGFIIRGHAVFGDNGVLYLMVPLFGDPSADFELGRSVGKEQERQRLSRYVYERLVPELKSAISSIEAARRHSRDENNQSEAEFEKVAENLTGLLQATRAELLQEPERPVTIETA
;
A
#
# COMPACT_ATOMS: atom_id res chain seq x y z
N MET A 1 -20.74 2.26 30.09
CA MET A 1 -20.95 3.53 29.37
C MET A 1 -20.25 3.58 28.01
N TYR A 2 -19.25 2.72 27.73
CA TYR A 2 -18.51 2.73 26.45
C TYR A 2 -18.91 1.64 25.44
N GLU A 3 -19.97 0.87 25.68
CA GLU A 3 -20.39 -0.27 24.84
C GLU A 3 -20.57 0.09 23.36
N SER A 4 -21.19 1.23 23.06
CA SER A 4 -21.38 1.69 21.67
C SER A 4 -20.06 2.06 20.99
N ILE A 5 -19.10 2.62 21.73
CA ILE A 5 -17.77 2.97 21.21
C ILE A 5 -16.96 1.70 20.96
N ILE A 6 -17.00 0.75 21.91
CA ILE A 6 -16.32 -0.55 21.77
C ILE A 6 -16.88 -1.30 20.56
N SER A 7 -18.21 -1.38 20.43
CA SER A 7 -18.87 -2.06 19.31
C SER A 7 -18.51 -1.41 17.95
N ALA A 8 -18.52 -0.08 17.86
CA ALA A 8 -18.10 0.62 16.64
C ALA A 8 -16.62 0.38 16.32
N CYS A 9 -15.73 0.40 17.32
CA CYS A 9 -14.31 0.18 17.10
C CYS A 9 -13.98 -1.27 16.73
N GLN A 10 -14.73 -2.25 17.24
CA GLN A 10 -14.60 -3.66 16.84
C GLN A 10 -14.94 -3.86 15.35
N VAL A 11 -15.98 -3.21 14.84
CA VAL A 11 -16.31 -3.24 13.40
C VAL A 11 -15.19 -2.62 12.57
N MET A 12 -14.59 -1.54 13.07
CA MET A 12 -13.49 -0.85 12.40
C MET A 12 -12.11 -1.51 12.61
N ASP A 13 -12.00 -2.59 13.38
CA ASP A 13 -10.73 -3.34 13.51
C ASP A 13 -10.25 -3.86 12.13
N THR A 14 -11.21 -4.20 11.25
CA THR A 14 -10.95 -4.54 9.84
C THR A 14 -10.33 -3.39 9.03
N LEU A 15 -10.63 -2.15 9.40
CA LEU A 15 -10.11 -0.92 8.78
C LEU A 15 -8.85 -0.41 9.49
N GLY A 16 -8.55 -0.94 10.67
CA GLY A 16 -7.38 -0.59 11.45
C GLY A 16 -7.43 0.77 12.14
N LEU A 17 -8.58 1.45 12.23
CA LEU A 17 -8.68 2.77 12.86
C LEU A 17 -9.96 2.90 13.72
N PRO A 18 -9.92 3.51 14.91
CA PRO A 18 -8.73 3.90 15.66
C PRO A 18 -7.97 2.66 16.14
N ARG A 19 -6.67 2.80 16.40
CA ARG A 19 -5.82 1.67 16.85
C ARG A 19 -6.12 1.31 18.30
N ALA A 20 -6.32 2.33 19.12
CA ALA A 20 -6.80 2.18 20.48
C ALA A 20 -7.60 3.41 20.90
N VAL A 21 -8.44 3.24 21.91
CA VAL A 21 -9.26 4.28 22.54
C VAL A 21 -9.01 4.21 24.03
N ALA A 22 -8.80 5.36 24.65
CA ALA A 22 -8.55 5.47 26.07
C ALA A 22 -9.39 6.57 26.70
N ASP A 23 -9.66 6.43 28.00
CA ASP A 23 -10.18 7.49 28.84
C ASP A 23 -8.98 8.18 29.49
N PHE A 24 -8.71 9.42 29.06
CA PHE A 24 -7.57 10.17 29.57
C PHE A 24 -7.76 10.56 31.04
N GLY A 25 -8.98 10.85 31.47
CA GLY A 25 -9.26 11.29 32.84
C GLY A 25 -9.06 10.17 33.87
N SER A 26 -9.36 8.92 33.49
CA SER A 26 -9.15 7.75 34.35
C SER A 26 -7.86 6.97 34.07
N ASP A 27 -7.01 7.44 33.15
CA ASP A 27 -5.74 6.85 32.73
C ASP A 27 -5.87 5.37 32.32
N ARG A 28 -6.91 5.03 31.55
CA ARG A 28 -7.26 3.64 31.22
C ARG A 28 -7.58 3.44 29.75
N PHE A 29 -7.21 2.28 29.22
CA PHE A 29 -7.69 1.84 27.92
C PHE A 29 -9.18 1.49 27.98
N ILE A 30 -9.95 2.01 27.02
CA ILE A 30 -11.34 1.61 26.77
C ILE A 30 -11.36 0.43 25.81
N PHE A 31 -10.54 0.51 24.75
CA PHE A 31 -10.47 -0.47 23.69
C PHE A 31 -9.09 -0.43 23.03
N ALA A 32 -8.55 -1.57 22.62
CA ALA A 32 -7.45 -1.63 21.69
C ALA A 32 -7.69 -2.73 20.67
N ASN A 33 -7.34 -2.43 19.43
CA ASN A 33 -7.55 -3.34 18.33
C ASN A 33 -6.38 -4.32 18.21
N SER A 34 -6.55 -5.41 17.47
CA SER A 34 -5.54 -6.48 17.38
C SER A 34 -4.18 -5.97 16.87
N ALA A 35 -4.20 -4.97 15.98
CA ALA A 35 -3.00 -4.36 15.46
C ALA A 35 -2.24 -3.54 16.52
N PHE A 36 -2.93 -2.76 17.34
CA PHE A 36 -2.31 -2.00 18.44
C PHE A 36 -1.70 -2.95 19.46
N LEU A 37 -2.44 -3.98 19.88
CA LEU A 37 -1.97 -4.96 20.85
C LEU A 37 -0.67 -5.64 20.40
N ARG A 38 -0.62 -6.09 19.15
CA ARG A 38 0.58 -6.69 18.55
C ARG A 38 1.76 -5.72 18.51
N VAL A 39 1.51 -4.48 18.15
CA VAL A 39 2.56 -3.45 17.99
C VAL A 39 3.09 -2.98 19.36
N ALA A 40 2.21 -2.83 20.34
CA ALA A 40 2.57 -2.47 21.70
C ALA A 40 3.11 -3.66 22.53
N GLY A 41 3.07 -4.88 22.00
CA GLY A 41 3.50 -6.08 22.75
C GLY A 41 2.55 -6.45 23.90
N LEU A 42 1.28 -6.09 23.80
CA LEU A 42 0.29 -6.24 24.86
C LEU A 42 -0.67 -7.39 24.56
N LYS A 43 -1.08 -8.08 25.63
CA LYS A 43 -2.23 -8.99 25.59
C LYS A 43 -3.49 -8.23 25.96
N ASP A 44 -4.63 -8.63 25.39
CA ASP A 44 -5.94 -8.00 25.66
C ASP A 44 -6.27 -7.94 27.17
N GLU A 45 -5.92 -9.01 27.89
CA GLU A 45 -6.06 -9.14 29.34
C GLU A 45 -5.39 -7.99 30.12
N MET A 46 -4.26 -7.49 29.60
CA MET A 46 -3.43 -6.48 30.25
C MET A 46 -4.03 -5.07 30.13
N LEU A 47 -4.91 -4.83 29.16
CA LEU A 47 -5.53 -3.51 28.95
C LEU A 47 -6.35 -3.05 30.17
N ARG A 48 -6.91 -3.99 30.94
CA ARG A 48 -7.76 -3.69 32.10
C ARG A 48 -6.96 -3.24 33.32
N THR A 49 -5.68 -3.60 33.37
CA THR A 49 -4.81 -3.41 34.54
C THR A 49 -3.72 -2.40 34.29
N LEU A 50 -3.29 -2.22 33.04
CA LEU A 50 -2.24 -1.27 32.68
C LEU A 50 -2.80 0.15 32.54
N PRO A 51 -2.20 1.13 33.23
CA PRO A 51 -2.52 2.53 32.99
C PRO A 51 -2.05 2.96 31.60
N LEU A 52 -2.82 3.85 30.97
CA LEU A 52 -2.48 4.42 29.66
C LEU A 52 -1.09 5.08 29.69
N SER A 53 -0.79 5.82 30.75
CA SER A 53 0.47 6.56 30.93
C SER A 53 1.72 5.68 31.02
N GLU A 54 1.60 4.40 31.36
CA GLU A 54 2.72 3.44 31.32
C GLU A 54 3.06 3.02 29.88
N VAL A 55 2.05 2.96 29.01
CA VAL A 55 2.20 2.49 27.63
C VAL A 55 2.42 3.64 26.65
N VAL A 56 1.77 4.79 26.90
CA VAL A 56 1.69 5.93 25.97
C VAL A 56 2.22 7.19 26.63
N LYS A 57 3.27 7.76 26.06
CA LYS A 57 3.80 9.08 26.42
C LYS A 57 3.31 10.13 25.44
N MET A 58 2.64 11.15 25.95
CA MET A 58 2.16 12.28 25.15
C MET A 58 3.20 13.40 25.16
N HIS A 59 3.64 13.83 23.98
CA HIS A 59 4.61 14.92 23.82
C HIS A 59 3.87 16.22 23.62
N VAL A 60 3.47 16.84 24.72
CA VAL A 60 2.69 18.08 24.70
C VAL A 60 3.64 19.26 24.95
N GLY A 61 3.64 20.24 24.04
CA GLY A 61 4.11 21.60 24.36
C GLY A 61 3.11 22.32 25.27
N SER A 62 3.40 23.55 25.69
CA SER A 62 2.56 24.32 26.64
C SER A 62 1.18 24.77 26.13
N LEU A 63 0.61 24.12 25.10
CA LEU A 63 -0.64 24.50 24.46
C LEU A 63 -1.85 23.76 25.05
N ALA A 64 -2.93 24.53 25.24
CA ALA A 64 -4.24 24.05 25.66
C ALA A 64 -4.78 22.97 24.70
N TRP A 65 -5.40 21.94 25.26
CA TRP A 65 -5.91 20.80 24.50
C TRP A 65 -7.23 21.16 23.81
N ASN A 66 -7.16 21.39 22.51
CA ASN A 66 -8.35 21.58 21.70
C ASN A 66 -8.82 20.24 21.12
N THR A 67 -10.13 19.99 21.17
CA THR A 67 -10.76 18.82 20.53
C THR A 67 -10.39 18.77 19.05
N GLY A 68 -10.07 17.58 18.54
CA GLY A 68 -9.70 17.38 17.13
C GLY A 68 -8.24 17.72 16.79
N GLN A 69 -7.44 18.23 17.73
CA GLN A 69 -6.01 18.46 17.50
C GLN A 69 -5.20 17.16 17.58
N LEU A 70 -4.28 16.97 16.63
CA LEU A 70 -3.31 15.88 16.65
C LEU A 70 -2.19 16.18 17.64
N ILE A 71 -2.03 15.29 18.62
CA ILE A 71 -0.98 15.37 19.63
C ILE A 71 0.03 14.26 19.36
N PRO A 72 1.32 14.58 19.18
CA PRO A 72 2.34 13.57 19.02
C PRO A 72 2.43 12.67 20.26
N ILE A 73 2.47 11.36 20.05
CA ILE A 73 2.63 10.37 21.11
C ILE A 73 3.78 9.41 20.79
N SER A 74 4.30 8.80 21.84
CA SER A 74 5.17 7.65 21.78
C SER A 74 4.54 6.49 22.53
N VAL A 75 4.53 5.32 21.92
CA VAL A 75 4.09 4.07 22.53
C VAL A 75 5.33 3.21 22.75
N GLU A 76 5.55 2.77 23.97
CA GLU A 76 6.65 1.86 24.30
C GLU A 76 6.18 0.43 24.15
N SER A 77 6.88 -0.38 23.34
CA SER A 77 6.58 -1.80 23.21
C SER A 77 7.05 -2.55 24.45
N TYR A 78 6.13 -3.30 25.06
CA TYR A 78 6.36 -4.02 26.31
C TYR A 78 7.25 -5.25 26.15
N ASP A 79 7.29 -5.84 24.95
CA ASP A 79 7.97 -7.10 24.66
C ASP A 79 9.26 -6.93 23.83
N GLN A 80 9.35 -5.88 23.02
CA GLN A 80 10.43 -5.68 22.04
C GLN A 80 11.27 -4.44 22.33
N GLY A 81 10.88 -3.58 23.28
CA GLY A 81 11.69 -2.48 23.78
C GLY A 81 11.96 -1.35 22.78
N PHE A 82 11.21 -1.28 21.68
CA PHE A 82 11.24 -0.14 20.76
C PHE A 82 10.15 0.87 21.06
N ILE A 83 10.36 2.09 20.58
CA ILE A 83 9.41 3.20 20.71
C ILE A 83 8.74 3.45 19.37
N ILE A 84 7.41 3.57 19.41
CA ILE A 84 6.55 3.75 18.25
C ILE A 84 5.99 5.14 18.29
N ARG A 85 6.14 5.89 17.21
CA ARG A 85 5.60 7.25 17.13
C ARG A 85 4.24 7.24 16.47
N GLY A 86 3.31 7.98 17.05
CA GLY A 86 1.95 8.10 16.52
C GLY A 86 1.36 9.45 16.87
N HIS A 87 0.05 9.54 16.71
CA HIS A 87 -0.73 10.69 17.13
C HIS A 87 -1.90 10.25 18.00
N ALA A 88 -2.32 11.13 18.90
CA ALA A 88 -3.56 11.02 19.62
C ALA A 88 -4.47 12.19 19.26
N VAL A 89 -5.78 11.96 19.26
CA VAL A 89 -6.79 13.01 19.09
C VAL A 89 -7.72 12.97 20.30
N PHE A 90 -7.89 14.12 20.96
CA PHE A 90 -8.94 14.27 21.96
C PHE A 90 -10.30 14.37 21.27
N GLY A 91 -11.18 13.46 21.64
CA GLY A 91 -12.61 13.57 21.40
C GLY A 91 -13.32 14.24 22.57
N ASP A 92 -14.65 14.16 22.55
CA ASP A 92 -15.47 14.71 23.61
C ASP A 92 -15.29 13.92 24.92
N ASN A 93 -15.51 14.61 26.04
CA ASN A 93 -15.53 14.03 27.39
C ASN A 93 -14.22 13.33 27.82
N GLY A 94 -13.07 13.76 27.29
CA GLY A 94 -11.76 13.21 27.70
C GLY A 94 -11.43 11.85 27.08
N VAL A 95 -12.19 11.42 26.07
CA VAL A 95 -11.86 10.24 25.27
C VAL A 95 -10.69 10.56 24.34
N LEU A 96 -9.72 9.66 24.27
CA LEU A 96 -8.52 9.77 23.47
C LEU A 96 -8.50 8.69 22.40
N TYR A 97 -8.36 9.08 21.13
CA TYR A 97 -8.21 8.16 20.02
C TYR A 97 -6.74 8.08 19.61
N LEU A 98 -6.16 6.88 19.67
CA LEU A 98 -4.76 6.63 19.34
C LEU A 98 -4.62 6.14 17.90
N MET A 99 -3.73 6.79 17.16
CA MET A 99 -3.37 6.46 15.79
C MET A 99 -1.87 6.16 15.74
N VAL A 100 -1.55 4.89 15.59
CA VAL A 100 -0.18 4.37 15.55
C VAL A 100 0.02 3.66 14.21
N PRO A 101 1.15 3.88 13.51
CA PRO A 101 1.45 3.17 12.27
C PRO A 101 1.58 1.66 12.53
N LEU A 102 1.29 0.85 11.51
CA LEU A 102 1.52 -0.59 11.61
C LEU A 102 3.03 -0.85 11.52
N PHE A 103 3.57 -1.73 12.36
CA PHE A 103 4.85 -2.35 12.01
C PHE A 103 4.65 -3.19 10.76
N GLY A 104 5.31 -2.79 9.68
CA GLY A 104 5.05 -3.29 8.33
C GLY A 104 4.51 -2.22 7.37
N ASP A 105 4.14 -1.03 7.85
CA ASP A 105 4.07 0.13 6.97
C ASP A 105 5.52 0.52 6.63
N PRO A 106 5.87 0.54 5.34
CA PRO A 106 7.24 0.81 4.99
C PRO A 106 7.64 2.23 5.39
N SER A 107 8.90 2.42 5.78
CA SER A 107 9.44 3.74 6.06
C SER A 107 9.13 4.70 4.90
N ALA A 108 9.06 6.00 5.15
CA ALA A 108 8.90 6.99 4.08
C ALA A 108 9.94 6.77 2.96
N ASP A 109 11.15 6.32 3.32
CA ASP A 109 12.22 5.95 2.38
C ASP A 109 11.94 4.65 1.62
N PHE A 110 11.25 3.66 2.22
CA PHE A 110 10.80 2.46 1.51
C PHE A 110 9.57 2.74 0.65
N GLU A 111 8.64 3.60 1.04
CA GLU A 111 7.56 4.05 0.14
C GLU A 111 8.14 4.85 -1.04
N LEU A 112 9.17 5.66 -0.80
CA LEU A 112 9.95 6.31 -1.84
C LEU A 112 10.69 5.27 -2.70
N GLY A 113 11.29 4.25 -2.10
CA GLY A 113 11.94 3.15 -2.82
C GLY A 113 10.96 2.29 -3.63
N ARG A 114 9.72 2.11 -3.13
CA ARG A 114 8.64 1.37 -3.80
C ARG A 114 8.02 2.20 -4.91
N SER A 115 7.87 3.51 -4.72
CA SER A 115 7.41 4.42 -5.77
C SER A 115 8.47 4.56 -6.86
N VAL A 116 9.76 4.62 -6.50
CA VAL A 116 10.90 4.56 -7.43
C VAL A 116 10.95 3.22 -8.15
N GLY A 117 10.76 2.09 -7.46
CA GLY A 117 10.71 0.76 -8.09
C GLY A 117 9.52 0.60 -9.04
N LYS A 118 8.34 1.10 -8.66
CA LYS A 118 7.15 1.15 -9.54
C LYS A 118 7.36 2.07 -10.73
N GLU A 119 8.02 3.21 -10.54
CA GLU A 119 8.33 4.16 -11.60
C GLU A 119 9.42 3.63 -12.55
N GLN A 120 10.45 2.95 -12.01
CA GLN A 120 11.50 2.30 -12.78
C GLN A 120 10.94 1.14 -13.59
N GLU A 121 10.03 0.34 -13.01
CA GLU A 121 9.33 -0.72 -13.73
C GLU A 121 8.37 -0.14 -14.77
N ARG A 122 7.66 0.96 -14.46
CA ARG A 122 6.85 1.70 -15.43
C ARG A 122 7.69 2.21 -16.59
N GLN A 123 8.88 2.73 -16.33
CA GLN A 123 9.82 3.19 -17.36
C GLN A 123 10.41 2.03 -18.16
N ARG A 124 10.74 0.90 -17.53
CA ARG A 124 11.19 -0.33 -18.18
C ARG A 124 10.12 -0.86 -19.13
N LEU A 125 8.88 -1.00 -18.66
CA LEU A 125 7.73 -1.43 -19.44
C LEU A 125 7.43 -0.45 -20.57
N SER A 126 7.43 0.86 -20.30
CA SER A 126 7.20 1.89 -21.32
C SER A 126 8.25 1.83 -22.42
N ARG A 127 9.53 1.65 -22.06
CA ARG A 127 10.64 1.50 -23.01
C ARG A 127 10.49 0.21 -23.81
N TYR A 128 10.22 -0.91 -23.16
CA TYR A 128 10.00 -2.20 -23.82
C TYR A 128 8.84 -2.13 -24.83
N VAL A 129 7.71 -1.55 -24.43
CA VAL A 129 6.56 -1.36 -25.33
C VAL A 129 6.94 -0.46 -26.51
N TYR A 130 7.63 0.65 -26.25
CA TYR A 130 7.99 1.60 -27.29
C TYR A 130 9.03 1.05 -28.27
N GLU A 131 10.03 0.33 -27.78
CA GLU A 131 11.13 -0.20 -28.61
C GLU A 131 10.75 -1.48 -29.35
N ARG A 132 9.88 -2.32 -28.78
CA ARG A 132 9.61 -3.66 -29.32
C ARG A 132 8.21 -3.85 -29.88
N LEU A 133 7.18 -3.28 -29.25
CA LEU A 133 5.78 -3.46 -29.67
C LEU A 133 5.36 -2.41 -30.72
N VAL A 134 5.75 -1.15 -30.54
CA VAL A 134 5.32 -0.06 -31.45
C VAL A 134 5.80 -0.25 -32.89
N PRO A 135 7.04 -0.69 -33.19
CA PRO A 135 7.48 -0.93 -34.57
C PRO A 135 6.68 -2.05 -35.24
N GLU A 136 6.42 -3.13 -34.51
CA GLU A 136 5.67 -4.29 -35.00
C GLU A 136 4.19 -3.94 -35.25
N LEU A 137 3.57 -3.17 -34.36
CA LEU A 137 2.22 -2.66 -34.55
C LEU A 137 2.14 -1.72 -35.77
N LYS A 138 3.12 -0.83 -35.96
CA LYS A 138 3.18 0.03 -37.16
C LYS A 138 3.34 -0.78 -38.44
N SER A 139 4.16 -1.83 -38.40
CA SER A 139 4.35 -2.76 -39.51
C SER A 139 3.03 -3.46 -39.85
N ALA A 140 2.36 -4.04 -38.85
CA ALA A 140 1.08 -4.73 -39.02
C ALA A 140 -0.03 -3.81 -39.55
N ILE A 141 -0.13 -2.58 -39.03
CA ILE A 141 -1.08 -1.58 -39.54
C ILE A 141 -0.79 -1.27 -41.02
N SER A 142 0.48 -1.08 -41.38
CA SER A 142 0.88 -0.83 -42.76
C SER A 142 0.55 -2.01 -43.68
N SER A 143 0.75 -3.25 -43.21
CA SER A 143 0.38 -4.47 -43.94
C SER A 143 -1.12 -4.61 -44.11
N ILE A 144 -1.92 -4.30 -43.09
CA ILE A 144 -3.39 -4.29 -43.16
C ILE A 144 -3.87 -3.24 -44.17
N GLU A 145 -3.29 -2.04 -44.15
CA GLU A 145 -3.61 -1.00 -45.12
C GLU A 145 -3.23 -1.41 -46.55
N ALA A 146 -2.07 -2.04 -46.74
CA ALA A 146 -1.65 -2.55 -48.03
C ALA A 146 -2.60 -3.64 -48.56
N ALA A 147 -2.94 -4.63 -47.74
CA ALA A 147 -3.88 -5.71 -48.08
C ALA A 147 -5.28 -5.14 -48.39
N ARG A 148 -5.75 -4.14 -47.63
CA ARG A 148 -7.02 -3.46 -47.92
C ARG A 148 -7.02 -2.76 -49.28
N ARG A 149 -5.91 -2.11 -49.65
CA ARG A 149 -5.78 -1.45 -50.96
C ARG A 149 -5.75 -2.48 -52.11
N HIS A 150 -5.06 -3.60 -51.94
CA HIS A 150 -5.00 -4.67 -52.97
C HIS A 150 -6.33 -5.45 -53.10
N SER A 151 -7.06 -5.67 -52.00
CA SER A 151 -8.37 -6.36 -52.04
C SER A 151 -9.46 -5.58 -52.78
N ARG A 152 -9.31 -4.25 -52.90
CA ARG A 152 -10.21 -3.42 -53.69
C ARG A 152 -10.00 -3.59 -55.20
N ASP A 153 -8.84 -4.09 -55.61
CA ASP A 153 -8.48 -4.29 -57.01
C ASP A 153 -8.59 -5.76 -57.45
N GLU A 154 -8.44 -6.76 -56.55
CA GLU A 154 -8.55 -8.19 -56.90
C GLU A 154 -9.32 -9.03 -55.86
N ASN A 155 -10.38 -9.70 -56.32
CA ASN A 155 -11.49 -10.20 -55.51
C ASN A 155 -11.24 -11.52 -54.75
N ASN A 156 -10.00 -11.94 -54.43
CA ASN A 156 -9.80 -13.22 -53.72
C ASN A 156 -8.45 -13.48 -53.00
N GLN A 157 -7.52 -12.52 -52.88
CA GLN A 157 -6.23 -12.76 -52.19
C GLN A 157 -6.12 -12.21 -50.76
N SER A 158 -7.08 -11.39 -50.30
CA SER A 158 -6.89 -10.62 -49.06
C SER A 158 -7.08 -11.41 -47.77
N GLU A 159 -7.88 -12.49 -47.78
CA GLU A 159 -8.25 -13.22 -46.57
C GLU A 159 -7.04 -13.94 -45.95
N ALA A 160 -6.22 -14.60 -46.78
CA ALA A 160 -4.99 -15.25 -46.35
C ALA A 160 -3.91 -14.25 -45.86
N GLU A 161 -3.88 -13.03 -46.41
CA GLU A 161 -2.96 -11.98 -45.95
C GLU A 161 -3.38 -11.41 -44.60
N PHE A 162 -4.68 -11.20 -44.39
CA PHE A 162 -5.20 -10.75 -43.08
C PHE A 162 -5.02 -11.81 -42.00
N GLU A 163 -5.22 -13.09 -42.32
CA GLU A 163 -5.02 -14.20 -41.39
C GLU A 163 -3.55 -14.30 -40.97
N LYS A 164 -2.62 -14.16 -41.91
CA LYS A 164 -1.17 -14.12 -41.62
C LYS A 164 -0.77 -12.93 -40.74
N VAL A 165 -1.36 -11.76 -40.94
CA VAL A 165 -1.12 -10.60 -40.05
C VAL A 165 -1.69 -10.84 -38.65
N ALA A 166 -2.86 -11.46 -38.54
CA ALA A 166 -3.48 -11.80 -37.26
C ALA A 166 -2.65 -12.84 -36.48
N GLU A 167 -2.13 -13.86 -37.16
CA GLU A 167 -1.23 -14.87 -36.56
C GLU A 167 0.06 -14.22 -36.05
N ASN A 168 0.69 -13.36 -36.85
CA ASN A 168 1.92 -12.66 -36.46
C ASN A 168 1.71 -11.76 -35.24
N LEU A 169 0.61 -11.00 -35.19
CA LEU A 169 0.25 -10.16 -34.04
C LEU A 169 -0.05 -10.99 -32.80
N THR A 170 -0.74 -12.12 -32.96
CA THR A 170 -1.06 -13.03 -31.85
C THR A 170 0.20 -13.64 -31.26
N GLY A 171 1.13 -14.10 -32.11
CA GLY A 171 2.42 -14.62 -31.68
C GLY A 171 3.27 -13.58 -30.96
N LEU A 172 3.32 -12.35 -31.46
CA LEU A 172 4.02 -11.23 -30.84
C LEU A 172 3.46 -10.90 -29.44
N LEU A 173 2.14 -10.83 -29.30
CA LEU A 173 1.49 -10.54 -28.02
C LEU A 173 1.68 -11.67 -27.00
N GLN A 174 1.66 -12.93 -27.45
CA GLN A 174 1.92 -14.08 -26.59
C GLN A 174 3.39 -14.13 -26.13
N ALA A 175 4.34 -13.90 -27.03
CA ALA A 175 5.77 -13.82 -26.69
C ALA A 175 6.04 -12.68 -25.71
N THR A 176 5.46 -11.50 -25.97
CA THR A 176 5.56 -10.34 -25.08
C THR A 176 4.99 -10.65 -23.69
N ARG A 177 3.82 -11.29 -23.62
CA ARG A 177 3.21 -11.69 -22.35
C ARG A 177 4.11 -12.67 -21.59
N ALA A 178 4.73 -13.62 -22.28
CA ALA A 178 5.63 -14.59 -21.64
C ALA A 178 6.89 -13.92 -21.08
N GLU A 179 7.50 -12.98 -21.83
CA GLU A 179 8.67 -12.22 -21.37
C GLU A 179 8.35 -11.28 -20.21
N LEU A 180 7.16 -10.68 -20.18
CA LEU A 180 6.73 -9.79 -19.09
C LEU A 180 6.36 -10.55 -17.80
N LEU A 181 6.06 -11.85 -17.90
CA LEU A 181 5.73 -12.71 -16.76
C LEU A 181 6.97 -13.40 -16.14
N GLN A 182 8.14 -13.30 -16.77
CA GLN A 182 9.38 -13.74 -16.14
C GLN A 182 9.78 -12.71 -15.08
N GLU A 183 9.91 -13.15 -13.82
CA GLU A 183 10.38 -12.30 -12.72
C GLU A 183 11.78 -11.73 -13.03
N PRO A 184 12.07 -10.46 -12.68
CA PRO A 184 13.40 -9.92 -12.85
C PRO A 184 14.41 -10.73 -12.01
N GLU A 185 15.55 -11.07 -12.61
CA GLU A 185 16.67 -11.69 -11.88
C GLU A 185 16.99 -10.87 -10.62
N ARG A 186 17.20 -11.60 -9.51
CA ARG A 186 17.41 -11.04 -8.17
C ARG A 186 18.44 -9.90 -8.18
N PRO A 187 18.23 -8.83 -7.40
CA PRO A 187 19.21 -7.77 -7.29
C PRO A 187 20.53 -8.33 -6.75
N VAL A 188 21.62 -7.97 -7.42
CA VAL A 188 23.00 -8.25 -7.03
C VAL A 188 23.21 -7.78 -5.59
N THR A 189 23.55 -8.72 -4.71
CA THR A 189 24.06 -8.42 -3.37
C THR A 189 25.33 -7.60 -3.52
N ILE A 190 25.27 -6.32 -3.18
CA ILE A 190 26.48 -5.52 -2.98
C ILE A 190 27.07 -6.00 -1.65
N GLU A 191 28.07 -6.88 -1.72
CA GLU A 191 28.94 -7.16 -0.58
C GLU A 191 29.67 -5.86 -0.24
N THR A 192 29.36 -5.28 0.93
CA THR A 192 30.11 -4.17 1.50
C THR A 192 31.50 -4.67 1.90
N ALA A 193 32.52 -4.01 1.34
CA ALA A 193 33.95 -4.19 1.60
C ALA A 193 34.35 -3.91 3.05
#